data_AF-A0A841PPR9-F1
#
_entry.id   AF-A0A841PPR9-F1
#
_cell.length_a   1.000
_cell.length_b   1.000
_cell.length_c   1.000
_cell.angle_alpha   90.00
_cell.angle_beta   90.00
_cell.angle_gamma   90.00
#
_symmetry.space_group_name_H-M   'P 1'
#
loop_
_entity.id
_entity.type
_entity.pdbx_description
1 polymer ?
#
loop_
_entity_poly.entity_id
_entity_poly.type
_entity_poly.pdbx_seq_one_letter_code
_entity_poly.pdbx_strand_id
1 'polypeptide(L)'
;MAEDQKKKRTTVSIYGNKYTVISDESQEHVNEVSAYVDAKMREMKGVNPYLDTRRLAVLTAVNIADEYIKKQQEINTEEED
;
A
#
# COMPACT_ATOMS: atom_id res chain seq x y z
N MET A 1 -22.01 -12.76 -20.11
CA MET A 1 -22.25 -12.72 -18.66
C MET A 1 -21.07 -11.97 -18.05
N ALA A 2 -21.31 -10.83 -17.41
CA ALA A 2 -20.23 -10.11 -16.73
C ALA A 2 -19.85 -10.93 -15.50
N GLU A 3 -18.62 -11.44 -15.46
CA GLU A 3 -18.08 -12.11 -14.30
C GLU A 3 -18.08 -11.10 -13.15
N ASP A 4 -19.00 -11.30 -12.20
CA ASP A 4 -19.01 -10.63 -10.91
C ASP A 4 -17.79 -11.16 -10.15
N GLN A 5 -16.64 -10.59 -10.50
CA GLN A 5 -15.41 -10.59 -9.72
C GLN A 5 -15.83 -10.14 -8.32
N LYS A 6 -16.00 -11.11 -7.42
CA LYS A 6 -16.58 -10.93 -6.09
C LYS A 6 -15.68 -9.98 -5.31
N LYS A 7 -15.95 -8.68 -5.42
CA LYS A 7 -15.32 -7.62 -4.65
C LYS A 7 -15.43 -7.97 -3.16
N LYS A 8 -14.31 -8.39 -2.57
CA LYS A 8 -14.23 -8.75 -1.15
C LYS A 8 -14.04 -7.47 -0.35
N ARG A 9 -14.90 -7.30 0.65
CA ARG A 9 -14.80 -6.22 1.63
C ARG A 9 -13.96 -6.70 2.80
N THR A 10 -12.78 -6.13 2.96
CA THR A 10 -11.87 -6.45 4.05
C THR A 10 -11.71 -5.23 4.94
N THR A 11 -11.89 -5.39 6.25
CA THR A 11 -11.60 -4.33 7.21
C THR A 11 -10.19 -4.51 7.73
N VAL A 12 -9.35 -3.49 7.53
CA VAL A 12 -7.94 -3.46 7.91
C VAL A 12 -7.67 -2.32 8.88
N SER A 13 -6.60 -2.43 9.65
CA SER A 13 -6.17 -1.37 10.57
C SER A 13 -4.80 -0.85 10.13
N ILE A 14 -4.73 0.42 9.75
CA ILE A 14 -3.50 1.08 9.31
C ILE A 14 -3.26 2.27 10.24
N TYR A 15 -2.11 2.26 10.91
CA TYR A 15 -1.67 3.30 11.83
C TYR A 15 -2.72 3.63 12.91
N GLY A 16 -3.31 2.59 13.50
CA GLY A 16 -4.36 2.70 14.53
C GLY A 16 -5.75 3.11 14.01
N ASN A 17 -5.91 3.35 12.71
CA ASN A 17 -7.19 3.71 12.09
C ASN A 17 -7.75 2.52 11.30
N LYS A 18 -9.06 2.28 11.43
CA LYS A 18 -9.74 1.21 10.68
C LYS A 18 -10.22 1.71 9.34
N TYR A 19 -9.92 0.96 8.28
CA TYR A 19 -10.34 1.24 6.91
C TYR A 19 -11.04 0.00 6.33
N THR A 20 -12.10 0.22 5.57
CA THR A 20 -12.76 -0.85 4.80
C THR A 20 -12.28 -0.77 3.37
N VAL A 21 -11.50 -1.75 2.94
CA VAL A 21 -10.95 -1.87 1.60
C VAL A 21 -11.82 -2.85 0.80
N ILE A 22 -12.10 -2.48 -0.45
CA ILE A 22 -12.83 -3.32 -1.40
C ILE A 22 -11.86 -3.72 -2.50
N SER A 23 -11.46 -4.98 -2.53
CA SER A 23 -10.52 -5.52 -3.52
C SER A 23 -11.07 -6.80 -4.13
N ASP A 24 -10.66 -7.10 -5.36
CA ASP A 24 -10.91 -8.42 -5.97
C ASP A 24 -9.98 -9.50 -5.37
N GLU A 25 -8.85 -9.04 -4.84
CA GLU A 25 -7.84 -9.86 -4.17
C GLU A 25 -8.35 -10.54 -2.88
N SER A 26 -7.62 -11.58 -2.48
CA SER A 26 -7.87 -12.31 -1.23
C SER A 26 -7.71 -11.43 0.01
N GLN A 27 -8.47 -11.76 1.06
CA GLN A 27 -8.39 -11.06 2.36
C GLN A 27 -6.99 -11.09 2.95
N GLU A 28 -6.25 -12.20 2.75
CA GLU A 28 -4.85 -12.36 3.15
C GLU A 28 -3.96 -11.34 2.46
N HIS A 29 -4.08 -11.17 1.15
CA HIS A 29 -3.30 -10.19 0.40
C HIS A 29 -3.61 -8.75 0.86
N VAL A 30 -4.89 -8.42 1.07
CA VAL A 30 -5.27 -7.09 1.58
C VAL A 30 -4.71 -6.84 2.98
N ASN A 31 -4.68 -7.86 3.85
CA ASN A 31 -4.05 -7.76 5.17
C ASN A 31 -2.53 -7.57 5.06
N GLU A 32 -1.86 -8.31 4.17
CA GLU A 32 -0.42 -8.18 3.92
C GLU A 32 -0.06 -6.78 3.43
N VAL A 33 -0.77 -6.27 2.42
CA VAL A 33 -0.59 -4.90 1.90
C VAL A 33 -0.82 -3.87 3.00
N SER A 34 -1.83 -4.07 3.85
CA SER A 34 -2.12 -3.15 4.96
C SER A 34 -1.05 -3.17 6.03
N ALA A 35 -0.51 -4.35 6.36
CA ALA A 35 0.60 -4.51 7.29
C ALA A 35 1.88 -3.86 6.74
N TYR A 36 2.13 -3.99 5.44
CA TYR A 36 3.25 -3.35 4.76
C TYR A 36 3.17 -1.81 4.85
N VAL A 37 2.00 -1.23 4.57
CA VAL A 37 1.78 0.22 4.71
C VAL A 37 1.94 0.66 6.17
N ASP A 38 1.41 -0.09 7.14
CA ASP A 38 1.57 0.23 8.57
C ASP A 38 3.05 0.27 8.99
N ALA A 39 3.82 -0.73 8.58
CA ALA A 39 5.25 -0.80 8.87
C ALA A 39 6.00 0.39 8.26
N LYS A 40 5.75 0.69 6.98
CA LYS A 40 6.40 1.82 6.28
C LYS A 40 6.04 3.17 6.92
N MET A 41 4.78 3.36 7.32
CA MET A 41 4.36 4.56 8.05
C MET A 41 5.09 4.71 9.39
N ARG A 42 5.29 3.62 10.15
CA ARG A 42 6.04 3.65 11.42
C ARG A 42 7.52 3.97 11.21
N GLU A 43 8.14 3.41 10.19
CA GLU A 43 9.53 3.70 9.82
C GLU A 43 9.70 5.19 9.50
N MET A 44 8.83 5.73 8.65
CA MET A 44 8.84 7.15 8.28
C MET A 44 8.59 8.07 9.49
N LYS A 45 7.82 7.62 10.48
CA LYS A 45 7.61 8.37 11.74
C LYS A 45 8.87 8.42 12.60
N GLY A 46 9.68 7.36 12.57
CA GLY A 46 10.98 7.32 13.24
C GLY A 46 11.98 8.31 12.65
N VAL A 47 11.98 8.47 11.32
CA VAL A 47 12.84 9.44 10.62
C VAL A 47 12.36 10.88 10.83
N ASN A 48 11.04 11.11 10.78
CA ASN A 48 10.46 12.44 10.90
C ASN A 48 9.34 12.49 11.95
N PRO A 49 9.68 12.61 13.25
CA PRO A 49 8.69 12.57 14.33
C PRO A 49 7.73 13.76 14.32
N TYR A 50 8.13 14.90 13.76
CA TYR A 50 7.35 16.14 13.70
C TYR A 50 6.23 16.17 12.64
N LEU A 51 6.10 15.13 11.80
CA LEU A 51 5.06 15.08 10.79
C LEU A 51 3.72 14.62 11.37
N ASP A 52 2.66 15.37 11.05
CA ASP A 52 1.28 14.94 11.22
C ASP A 52 1.00 13.62 10.49
N THR A 53 0.15 12.78 11.07
CA THR A 53 -0.23 11.46 10.51
C THR A 53 -0.71 11.53 9.07
N ARG A 54 -1.40 12.61 8.69
CA ARG A 54 -1.86 12.82 7.30
C ARG A 54 -0.69 13.07 6.34
N ARG A 55 0.26 13.92 6.72
CA ARG A 55 1.44 14.22 5.90
C ARG A 55 2.35 13.01 5.80
N LEU A 56 2.48 12.27 6.90
CA LEU A 56 3.19 10.99 6.96
C LEU A 56 2.58 9.96 6.00
N ALA A 57 1.24 9.81 6.00
CA ALA A 57 0.54 8.89 5.11
C ALA A 57 0.78 9.22 3.63
N VAL A 58 0.68 10.51 3.26
CA VAL A 58 0.94 10.95 1.89
C VAL A 58 2.40 10.70 1.50
N LEU A 59 3.36 11.02 2.37
CA LEU A 59 4.77 10.79 2.10
C LEU A 59 5.09 9.30 1.95
N THR A 60 4.45 8.46 2.76
CA THR A 60 4.57 7.00 2.68
C THR A 60 4.01 6.50 1.34
N ALA A 61 2.84 6.98 0.93
CA ALA A 61 2.24 6.62 -0.36
C ALA A 61 3.13 7.04 -1.54
N VAL A 62 3.72 8.23 -1.49
CA VAL A 62 4.67 8.71 -2.51
C VAL A 62 5.91 7.82 -2.56
N ASN A 63 6.46 7.44 -1.41
CA ASN A 63 7.64 6.58 -1.35
C ASN A 63 7.36 5.18 -1.91
N ILE A 64 6.23 4.57 -1.55
CA ILE A 64 5.80 3.27 -2.09
C ILE A 64 5.57 3.36 -3.61
N ALA A 65 4.95 4.43 -4.09
CA ALA A 65 4.73 4.64 -5.51
C ALA A 65 6.05 4.81 -6.29
N ASP A 66 7.03 5.51 -5.74
CA ASP A 66 8.37 5.64 -6.33
C ASP A 66 9.07 4.27 -6.43
N GLU A 67 9.01 3.45 -5.37
CA GLU A 67 9.55 2.08 -5.39
C GLU A 67 8.87 1.21 -6.45
N TYR A 68 7.54 1.32 -6.57
CA TYR A 68 6.78 0.58 -7.58
C TYR A 68 7.13 1.02 -9.01
N ILE A 69 7.20 2.33 -9.26
CA ILE A 69 7.54 2.88 -10.58
C ILE A 69 8.96 2.45 -10.96
N LYS A 70 9.94 2.56 -10.06
CA LYS A 70 11.32 2.12 -10.31
C LYS A 70 11.39 0.63 -10.65
N LYS A 71 10.73 -0.23 -9.87
CA LYS A 71 10.66 -1.67 -10.18
C LYS A 71 10.01 -1.96 -11.53
N GLN A 72 8.93 -1.24 -11.86
CA GLN A 72 8.28 -1.40 -13.16
C GLN A 72 9.21 -0.97 -14.31
N GLN A 73 10.00 0.09 -14.12
CA GLN A 73 11.01 0.51 -15.09
C GLN A 73 12.15 -0.50 -15.22
N GLU A 74 12.62 -1.09 -14.12
CA GLU A 74 13.64 -2.15 -14.12
C GLU A 74 13.14 -3.36 -14.93
N ILE A 75 11.96 -3.88 -14.61
CA ILE A 75 11.34 -5.01 -15.33
C ILE A 75 11.22 -4.69 -16.84
N ASN A 76 10.71 -3.49 -17.16
CA ASN A 76 10.51 -3.10 -18.55
C ASN A 76 11.83 -2.84 -19.30
N THR A 77 12.94 -2.58 -18.58
CA THR A 77 14.28 -2.47 -19.18
C THR A 77 14.90 -3.86 -19.38
N GLU A 78 14.65 -4.82 -18.49
CA GLU A 78 15.10 -6.21 -18.63
C GLU A 78 14.36 -6.99 -19.73
N GLU A 79 13.15 -6.56 -20.12
CA GLU A 79 12.40 -7.15 -21.25
C GLU A 79 12.85 -6.64 -22.63
N GLU A 80 13.67 -5.57 -22.69
CA GLU A 80 14.17 -4.98 -23.94
C GLU A 80 15.62 -5.38 -24.29
N ASP A 81 16.32 -6.15 -23.43
CA ASP A 81 17.68 -6.68 -23.65
C ASP A 81 17.71 -8.17 -24.07
#